data_AF-K9SFQ1-F1
#
_entry.id   AF-K9SFQ1-F1
#
_cell.length_a   1.000
_cell.length_b   1.000
_cell.length_c   1.000
_cell.angle_alpha   90.00
_cell.angle_beta   90.00
_cell.angle_gamma   90.00
#
_symmetry.space_group_name_H-M   'P 1'
#
loop_
_entity.id
_entity.type
_entity.pdbx_description
1 polymer ?
#
loop_
_entity_poly.entity_id
_entity_poly.type
_entity_poly.pdbx_seq_one_letter_code
_entity_poly.pdbx_strand_id
1 'polypeptide(L)'
;MFELLTNLLIWAAAIPIFYFLFKKIPKPWFDRLGFMVFSILVLASFIQSDFGDSTVPGVILRFLTFPFSITGFLFLLLYFTSHRIYKRADLINREILMAFTIFALACNNGFADVFVSYIEKQGENAVKQSYRRPVLNLTNNDIERFQVPSFDLILVTEGGTKAIPPRDRYNIPLQDPGNRPWEVQLTDPGDRLIHAAAAWQEQRNSFPPIIIVSGGRSQPSRNGSRPRNYPCGIAPEVEADREAGIAGRSKEEVRSQLADLVYDMRYEGFFPARDEVTRRLTSDLPSVGSLAKTNISTADDMCWVLTRPPLSIPFSYIAIEPNSSNIRRSVLNVKELITRLKDKNRLANPNRENPTILLVTSAIETSRAYLSFRHEGLDVVPYPADYLVNPAERPWPVKDGFKAKPFIKLDYFFFSAEAFYKSELAWQEMKRLILYTLRFWMQPPITDEAPYLPAQRSS
;
A
#
# COMPACT_ATOMS: atom_id res chain seq x y z
N MET A 1 -16.01 -6.70 5.48
CA MET A 1 -17.16 -7.09 6.32
C MET A 1 -16.76 -7.49 7.74
N PHE A 2 -15.82 -8.43 7.95
CA PHE A 2 -15.42 -8.90 9.30
C PHE A 2 -14.93 -7.79 10.24
N GLU A 3 -14.01 -6.91 9.80
CA GLU A 3 -13.53 -5.78 10.64
C GLU A 3 -14.65 -4.81 11.04
N LEU A 4 -15.64 -4.60 10.16
CA LEU A 4 -16.78 -3.74 10.47
C LEU A 4 -17.69 -4.41 11.51
N LEU A 5 -17.92 -5.72 11.40
CA LEU A 5 -18.66 -6.51 12.39
C LEU A 5 -17.93 -6.56 13.74
N THR A 6 -16.61 -6.77 13.74
CA THR A 6 -15.80 -6.76 14.97
C THR A 6 -15.84 -5.39 15.63
N ASN A 7 -15.69 -4.31 14.85
CA ASN A 7 -15.84 -2.95 15.38
C ASN A 7 -17.26 -2.72 15.94
N LEU A 8 -18.29 -3.20 15.26
CA LEU A 8 -19.69 -3.07 15.69
C LEU A 8 -19.97 -3.87 16.98
N LEU A 9 -19.41 -5.07 17.12
CA LEU A 9 -19.45 -5.89 18.33
C LEU A 9 -18.69 -5.23 19.50
N ILE A 10 -17.52 -4.65 19.22
CA ILE A 10 -16.77 -3.88 20.21
C ILE A 10 -17.61 -2.69 20.69
N TRP A 11 -18.28 -1.95 19.80
CA TRP A 11 -19.18 -0.87 20.20
C TRP A 11 -20.39 -1.39 20.98
N ALA A 12 -21.00 -2.51 20.56
CA ALA A 12 -22.12 -3.13 21.27
C ALA A 12 -21.75 -3.56 22.70
N ALA A 13 -20.50 -3.97 22.94
CA ALA A 13 -19.99 -4.30 24.27
C ALA A 13 -19.49 -3.07 25.06
N ALA A 14 -18.83 -2.14 24.38
CA ALA A 14 -18.26 -0.95 24.99
C ALA A 14 -19.34 0.03 25.44
N ILE A 15 -20.42 0.24 24.67
CA ILE A 15 -21.52 1.15 25.01
C ILE A 15 -22.14 0.84 26.38
N PRO A 16 -22.54 -0.41 26.72
CA PRO A 16 -23.08 -0.71 28.04
C PRO A 16 -22.04 -0.57 29.16
N ILE A 17 -20.78 -0.91 28.92
CA ILE A 17 -19.69 -0.71 29.90
C ILE A 17 -19.49 0.78 30.17
N PHE A 18 -19.38 1.59 29.11
CA PHE A 18 -19.30 3.04 29.22
C PHE A 18 -20.54 3.58 29.91
N TYR A 19 -21.76 3.16 29.53
CA TYR A 19 -23.00 3.58 30.18
C TYR A 19 -23.00 3.28 31.70
N PHE A 20 -22.52 2.11 32.11
CA PHE A 20 -22.42 1.75 33.53
C PHE A 20 -21.36 2.58 34.27
N LEU A 21 -20.20 2.82 33.63
CA LEU A 21 -19.15 3.71 34.14
C LEU A 21 -19.67 5.15 34.26
N PHE A 22 -20.38 5.66 33.24
CA PHE A 22 -21.02 6.97 33.22
C PHE A 22 -22.07 7.12 34.32
N LYS A 23 -22.77 6.04 34.67
CA LYS A 23 -23.76 6.05 35.76
C LYS A 23 -23.12 6.08 37.14
N LYS A 24 -21.95 5.47 37.32
CA LYS A 24 -21.26 5.38 38.62
C LYS A 24 -20.30 6.54 38.90
N ILE A 25 -19.73 7.17 37.87
CA ILE A 25 -18.74 8.23 38.04
C ILE A 25 -19.46 9.60 38.11
N PRO A 26 -19.15 10.46 39.11
CA PRO A 26 -19.74 11.79 39.18
C PRO A 26 -19.42 12.60 37.92
N LYS A 27 -20.42 13.27 37.33
CA LYS A 27 -20.27 14.11 36.12
C LYS A 27 -19.01 15.00 36.06
N PRO A 28 -18.63 15.75 37.12
CA PRO A 28 -17.46 16.63 37.04
C PRO A 28 -16.12 15.88 36.98
N TRP A 29 -16.07 14.63 37.44
CA TRP A 29 -14.90 13.78 37.25
C TRP A 29 -14.78 13.29 35.82
N PHE A 30 -15.91 13.07 35.14
CA PHE A 30 -15.92 12.62 33.76
C PHE A 30 -15.40 13.70 32.80
N ASP A 31 -15.74 14.97 33.04
CA ASP A 31 -15.22 16.07 32.23
C ASP A 31 -13.69 16.18 32.35
N ARG A 32 -13.16 16.09 33.58
CA ARG A 32 -11.70 16.21 33.80
C ARG A 32 -10.94 14.96 33.40
N LEU A 33 -11.42 13.77 33.77
CA LEU A 33 -10.75 12.51 33.46
C LEU A 33 -10.90 12.16 31.97
N GLY A 34 -12.07 12.40 31.39
CA GLY A 34 -12.31 12.25 29.96
C GLY A 34 -11.43 13.20 29.15
N PHE A 35 -11.34 14.48 29.54
CA PHE A 35 -10.42 15.42 28.91
C PHE A 35 -8.96 14.98 29.10
N MET A 36 -8.55 14.58 30.30
CA MET A 36 -7.19 14.12 30.57
C MET A 36 -6.81 12.88 29.74
N VAL A 37 -7.68 11.86 29.71
CA VAL A 37 -7.45 10.64 28.92
C VAL A 37 -7.46 10.95 27.43
N PHE A 38 -8.39 11.79 26.96
CA PHE A 38 -8.42 12.24 25.57
C PHE A 38 -7.15 13.01 25.20
N SER A 39 -6.74 13.98 26.02
CA SER A 39 -5.50 14.74 25.83
C SER A 39 -4.27 13.84 25.85
N ILE A 40 -4.20 12.86 26.75
CA ILE A 40 -3.11 11.86 26.78
C ILE A 40 -3.14 10.99 25.52
N LEU A 41 -4.30 10.55 25.05
CA LEU A 41 -4.43 9.76 23.82
C LEU A 41 -4.05 10.58 22.58
N VAL A 42 -4.49 11.83 22.50
CA VAL A 42 -4.10 12.77 21.46
C VAL A 42 -2.58 12.97 21.50
N LEU A 43 -2.02 13.32 22.65
CA LEU A 43 -0.59 13.54 22.81
C LEU A 43 0.23 12.28 22.51
N ALA A 44 -0.19 11.11 23.01
CA ALA A 44 0.44 9.83 22.73
C ALA A 44 0.37 9.48 21.23
N SER A 45 -0.75 9.82 20.56
CA SER A 45 -0.85 9.65 19.11
C SER A 45 0.20 10.49 18.38
N PHE A 46 0.51 11.70 18.86
CA PHE A 46 1.53 12.57 18.26
C PHE A 46 2.97 12.17 18.63
N ILE A 47 3.22 11.68 19.85
CA ILE A 47 4.57 11.34 20.34
C ILE A 47 5.06 10.00 19.80
N GLN A 48 4.22 8.96 19.78
CA GLN A 48 4.65 7.64 19.35
C GLN A 48 4.19 7.37 17.91
N SER A 49 5.14 7.42 16.97
CA SER A 49 4.87 7.13 15.56
C SER A 49 4.39 5.69 15.30
N ASP A 50 4.72 4.76 16.20
CA ASP A 50 4.43 3.32 16.04
C ASP A 50 3.16 2.87 16.77
N PHE A 51 2.45 3.80 17.43
CA PHE A 51 1.18 3.51 18.13
C PHE A 51 0.07 3.06 17.16
N GLY A 52 0.18 3.32 15.85
CA GLY A 52 -0.81 2.85 14.88
C GLY A 52 -0.70 1.36 14.53
N ASP A 53 0.43 0.72 14.86
CA ASP A 53 0.81 -0.55 14.24
C ASP A 53 0.93 -1.74 15.20
N SER A 54 0.98 -1.49 16.52
CA SER A 54 0.78 -2.55 17.51
C SER A 54 -0.72 -2.88 17.61
N THR A 55 -1.04 -4.15 17.86
CA THR A 55 -2.43 -4.65 17.81
C THR A 55 -3.38 -3.90 18.72
N VAL A 56 -2.94 -3.45 19.88
CA VAL A 56 -3.80 -2.79 20.87
C VAL A 56 -3.87 -1.26 20.63
N PRO A 57 -2.75 -0.52 20.64
CA PRO A 57 -2.74 0.90 20.26
C PRO A 57 -3.36 1.21 18.89
N GLY A 58 -3.11 0.38 17.88
CA GLY A 58 -3.67 0.57 16.54
C GLY A 58 -5.19 0.39 16.52
N VAL A 59 -5.73 -0.54 17.29
CA VAL A 59 -7.18 -0.71 17.46
C VAL A 59 -7.79 0.49 18.18
N ILE A 60 -7.14 0.99 19.24
CA ILE A 60 -7.61 2.19 19.96
C ILE A 60 -7.59 3.40 19.03
N LEU A 61 -6.54 3.60 18.23
CA LEU A 61 -6.46 4.71 17.30
C LEU A 61 -7.50 4.59 16.17
N ARG A 62 -7.72 3.38 15.64
CA ARG A 62 -8.82 3.13 14.68
C ARG A 62 -10.18 3.42 15.30
N PHE A 63 -10.38 3.07 16.57
CA PHE A 63 -11.60 3.38 17.32
C PHE A 63 -11.80 4.89 17.49
N LEU A 64 -10.75 5.62 17.89
CA LEU A 64 -10.79 7.08 18.07
C LEU A 64 -10.97 7.83 16.74
N THR A 65 -10.41 7.30 15.65
CA THR A 65 -10.49 7.91 14.32
C THR A 65 -11.71 7.47 13.52
N PHE A 66 -12.45 6.46 14.00
CA PHE A 66 -13.66 5.95 13.35
C PHE A 66 -14.73 7.04 13.14
N PRO A 67 -15.05 7.92 14.11
CA PRO A 67 -16.02 9.00 13.92
C PRO A 67 -15.64 9.98 12.79
N PHE A 68 -14.36 10.01 12.40
CA PHE A 68 -13.88 10.82 11.30
C PHE A 68 -13.92 10.07 9.96
N SER A 69 -14.35 8.81 9.89
CA SER A 69 -14.69 8.15 8.61
C SER A 69 -16.06 8.63 8.11
N ILE A 70 -16.36 8.54 6.81
CA ILE A 70 -17.71 8.87 6.32
C ILE A 70 -18.71 7.94 7.01
N THR A 71 -18.37 6.65 7.03
CA THR A 71 -19.15 5.60 7.71
C THR A 71 -19.40 5.92 9.18
N GLY A 72 -18.35 6.18 9.95
CA GLY A 72 -18.46 6.44 11.39
C GLY A 72 -19.14 7.76 11.72
N PHE A 73 -18.96 8.78 10.88
CA PHE A 73 -19.68 10.05 11.01
C PHE A 73 -21.19 9.86 10.80
N LEU A 74 -21.60 9.10 9.78
CA LEU A 74 -22.99 8.75 9.53
C LEU A 74 -23.61 7.97 10.70
N PHE A 75 -22.90 6.96 11.22
CA PHE A 75 -23.36 6.21 12.40
C PHE A 75 -23.52 7.10 13.62
N LEU A 76 -22.58 8.02 13.85
CA LEU A 76 -22.65 8.94 14.97
C LEU A 76 -23.86 9.89 14.84
N LEU A 77 -24.11 10.44 13.65
CA LEU A 77 -25.30 11.25 13.38
C LEU A 77 -26.60 10.46 13.59
N LEU A 78 -26.67 9.23 13.09
CA LEU A 78 -27.84 8.36 13.27
C LEU A 78 -28.05 7.97 14.74
N TYR A 79 -26.96 7.73 15.47
CA TYR A 79 -27.03 7.44 16.90
C TYR A 79 -27.59 8.63 17.70
N PHE A 80 -27.03 9.83 17.50
CA PHE A 80 -27.49 11.02 18.21
C PHE A 80 -28.91 11.42 17.83
N THR A 81 -29.30 11.26 16.56
CA THR A 81 -30.69 11.46 16.15
C THR A 81 -31.60 10.48 16.88
N SER A 82 -31.30 9.17 16.84
CA SER A 82 -32.14 8.15 17.51
C SER A 82 -32.38 8.42 19.00
N HIS A 83 -31.36 8.93 19.70
CA HIS A 83 -31.50 9.29 21.11
C HIS A 83 -32.35 10.55 21.34
N ARG A 84 -32.30 11.52 20.42
CA ARG A 84 -33.11 12.75 20.45
C ARG A 84 -34.56 12.52 20.03
N ILE A 85 -34.83 11.54 19.17
CA ILE A 85 -36.19 11.13 18.77
C ILE A 85 -37.05 10.83 19.99
N TYR A 86 -36.46 10.28 21.05
CA TYR A 86 -37.16 10.02 22.31
C TYR A 86 -37.60 11.28 23.07
N LYS A 87 -37.05 12.46 22.79
CA LYS A 87 -37.27 13.69 23.58
C LYS A 87 -37.96 14.84 22.87
N ARG A 88 -37.79 15.03 21.54
CA ARG A 88 -38.44 16.12 20.77
C ARG A 88 -38.58 15.77 19.29
N ALA A 89 -39.79 15.89 18.74
CA ALA A 89 -40.12 15.52 17.36
C ALA A 89 -39.55 16.45 16.27
N ASP A 90 -39.51 17.77 16.51
CA ASP A 90 -39.27 18.72 15.40
C ASP A 90 -37.79 18.93 15.02
N LEU A 91 -36.84 18.67 15.93
CA LEU A 91 -35.40 18.77 15.62
C LEU A 91 -34.88 17.59 14.77
N ILE A 92 -35.66 16.50 14.71
CA ILE A 92 -35.29 15.23 14.09
C ILE A 92 -35.05 15.39 12.58
N ASN A 93 -35.83 16.26 11.92
CA ASN A 93 -35.84 16.35 10.46
C ASN A 93 -34.52 16.87 9.88
N ARG A 94 -33.83 17.80 10.55
CA ARG A 94 -32.61 18.43 10.00
C ARG A 94 -31.41 17.49 10.05
N GLU A 95 -31.18 16.83 11.18
CA GLU A 95 -30.03 15.94 11.36
C GLU A 95 -30.15 14.66 10.54
N ILE A 96 -31.36 14.09 10.47
CA ILE A 96 -31.64 12.94 9.60
C ILE A 96 -31.45 13.34 8.14
N LEU A 97 -31.95 14.51 7.72
CA LEU A 97 -31.73 15.01 6.36
C LEU A 97 -30.24 15.16 6.06
N MET A 98 -29.45 15.76 6.97
CA MET A 98 -27.99 15.86 6.79
C MET A 98 -27.32 14.49 6.63
N ALA A 99 -27.66 13.51 7.47
CA ALA A 99 -27.11 12.16 7.38
C ALA A 99 -27.46 11.51 6.03
N PHE A 100 -28.72 11.60 5.59
CA PHE A 100 -29.13 11.08 4.28
C PHE A 100 -28.48 11.84 3.12
N THR A 101 -28.29 13.16 3.22
CA THR A 101 -27.61 13.94 2.17
C THR A 101 -26.14 13.52 2.06
N ILE A 102 -25.42 13.38 3.17
CA ILE A 102 -24.02 12.94 3.15
C ILE A 102 -23.92 11.52 2.61
N PHE A 103 -24.81 10.62 3.04
CA PHE A 103 -24.85 9.26 2.53
C PHE A 103 -25.16 9.22 1.03
N ALA A 104 -26.15 10.00 0.57
CA ALA A 104 -26.48 10.11 -0.85
C ALA A 104 -25.27 10.63 -1.64
N LEU A 105 -24.62 11.71 -1.21
CA LEU A 105 -23.42 12.24 -1.87
C LEU A 105 -22.31 11.19 -1.93
N ALA A 106 -22.00 10.52 -0.81
CA ALA A 106 -20.95 9.50 -0.78
C ALA A 106 -21.26 8.28 -1.66
N CYS A 107 -22.54 7.91 -1.78
CA CYS A 107 -23.00 6.82 -2.64
C CYS A 107 -23.15 7.23 -4.11
N ASN A 108 -23.11 8.53 -4.45
CA ASN A 108 -23.27 8.99 -5.82
C ASN A 108 -22.00 8.70 -6.64
N ASN A 109 -22.16 8.03 -7.78
CA ASN A 109 -21.04 7.64 -8.65
C ASN A 109 -20.24 8.85 -9.16
N GLY A 110 -20.92 9.92 -9.56
CA GLY A 110 -20.25 11.13 -10.06
C GLY A 110 -19.42 11.82 -8.99
N PHE A 111 -19.97 11.95 -7.77
CA PHE A 111 -19.24 12.51 -6.64
C PHE A 111 -18.02 11.66 -6.27
N ALA A 112 -18.18 10.33 -6.19
CA ALA A 112 -17.09 9.41 -5.87
C ALA A 112 -15.96 9.51 -6.90
N ASP A 113 -16.28 9.49 -8.19
CA ASP A 113 -15.28 9.57 -9.26
C ASP A 113 -14.57 10.94 -9.29
N VAL A 114 -15.30 12.05 -9.08
CA VAL A 114 -14.69 13.39 -8.95
C VAL A 114 -13.75 13.44 -7.75
N PHE A 115 -14.19 12.92 -6.59
CA PHE A 115 -13.41 12.99 -5.36
C PHE A 115 -12.14 12.13 -5.45
N VAL A 116 -12.25 10.92 -5.98
CA VAL A 116 -11.10 10.04 -6.24
C VAL A 116 -10.16 10.66 -7.26
N SER A 117 -10.69 11.15 -8.38
CA SER A 117 -9.90 11.83 -9.42
C SER A 117 -9.11 13.00 -8.87
N TYR A 118 -9.68 13.74 -7.92
CA TYR A 118 -8.98 14.82 -7.23
C TYR A 118 -7.74 14.32 -6.48
N ILE A 119 -7.87 13.25 -5.69
CA ILE A 119 -6.75 12.69 -4.93
C ILE A 119 -5.70 12.06 -5.85
N GLU A 120 -6.11 11.28 -6.85
CA GLU A 120 -5.19 10.68 -7.83
C GLU A 120 -4.41 11.75 -8.60
N LYS A 121 -5.05 12.88 -8.90
CA LYS A 121 -4.37 14.00 -9.55
C LYS A 121 -3.27 14.59 -8.68
N GLN A 122 -3.46 14.65 -7.36
CA GLN A 122 -2.38 15.06 -6.46
C GLN A 122 -1.22 14.05 -6.48
N GLY A 123 -1.52 12.76 -6.68
CA GLY A 123 -0.52 11.73 -6.94
C GLY A 123 0.29 12.00 -8.21
N GLU A 124 -0.37 12.33 -9.31
CA GLU A 124 0.30 12.72 -10.57
C GLU A 124 1.10 14.01 -10.43
N ASN A 125 0.61 14.98 -9.65
CA ASN A 125 1.34 16.21 -9.40
C ASN A 125 2.63 15.93 -8.62
N ALA A 126 2.64 14.95 -7.72
CA ALA A 126 3.86 14.50 -7.05
C ALA A 126 4.89 13.94 -8.04
N VAL A 127 4.46 13.30 -9.13
CA VAL A 127 5.33 12.90 -10.25
C VAL A 127 5.97 14.13 -10.89
N LYS A 128 5.17 15.12 -11.26
CA LYS A 128 5.68 16.37 -11.84
C LYS A 128 6.66 17.07 -10.89
N GLN A 129 6.37 17.12 -9.59
CA GLN A 129 7.27 17.68 -8.58
C GLN A 129 8.59 16.89 -8.47
N SER A 130 8.54 15.56 -8.57
CA SER A 130 9.75 14.72 -8.52
C SER A 130 10.74 15.02 -9.65
N TYR A 131 10.21 15.29 -10.86
CA TYR A 131 11.00 15.69 -12.02
C TYR A 131 11.39 17.18 -11.97
N ARG A 132 10.70 17.99 -11.17
CA ARG A 132 10.87 19.46 -11.08
C ARG A 132 11.55 19.91 -9.77
N ARG A 133 12.47 19.11 -9.23
CA ARG A 133 13.26 19.43 -8.01
C ARG A 133 13.61 20.94 -7.94
N PRO A 134 13.68 21.56 -6.74
CA PRO A 134 14.19 22.92 -6.61
C PRO A 134 15.68 22.87 -6.93
N VAL A 135 16.03 23.10 -8.19
CA VAL A 135 17.41 23.13 -8.59
C VAL A 135 17.81 24.56 -8.90
N LEU A 136 18.31 25.20 -7.86
CA LEU A 136 19.39 26.14 -8.07
C LEU A 136 20.57 25.32 -8.63
N ASN A 137 20.79 25.40 -9.95
CA ASN A 137 21.91 24.81 -10.73
C ASN A 137 21.79 23.34 -11.21
N LEU A 138 20.87 23.01 -12.14
CA LEU A 138 21.00 21.79 -12.96
C LEU A 138 22.05 22.02 -14.05
N THR A 139 22.91 21.04 -14.29
CA THR A 139 23.73 21.00 -15.51
C THR A 139 22.94 20.41 -16.67
N ASN A 140 23.32 20.69 -17.93
CA ASN A 140 22.64 20.13 -19.11
C ASN A 140 22.64 18.59 -19.13
N ASN A 141 23.67 17.96 -18.54
CA ASN A 141 23.73 16.50 -18.38
C ASN A 141 22.66 15.96 -17.43
N ASP A 142 22.27 16.73 -16.41
CA ASP A 142 21.18 16.33 -15.51
C ASP A 142 19.83 16.42 -16.21
N ILE A 143 19.66 17.39 -17.12
CA ILE A 143 18.47 17.56 -17.97
C ILE A 143 18.31 16.38 -18.93
N GLU A 144 19.38 15.93 -19.57
CA GLU A 144 19.35 14.75 -20.46
C GLU A 144 19.10 13.44 -19.69
N ARG A 145 19.60 13.31 -18.45
CA ARG A 145 19.29 12.16 -17.58
C ARG A 145 17.83 12.08 -17.16
N PHE A 146 17.11 13.20 -17.10
CA PHE A 146 15.66 13.18 -16.88
C PHE A 146 14.89 12.63 -18.10
N GLN A 147 15.48 12.63 -19.29
CA GLN A 147 14.82 12.19 -20.53
C GLN A 147 14.94 10.68 -20.78
N VAL A 148 15.91 10.00 -20.14
CA VAL A 148 16.03 8.54 -20.16
C VAL A 148 16.13 8.05 -18.73
N PRO A 149 15.00 7.79 -18.05
CA PRO A 149 15.01 7.50 -16.64
C PRO A 149 15.48 6.06 -16.43
N SER A 150 16.79 5.84 -16.42
CA SER A 150 17.37 4.59 -15.93
C SER A 150 17.19 4.55 -14.42
N PHE A 151 16.52 3.52 -13.94
CA PHE A 151 16.29 3.31 -12.51
C PHE A 151 17.27 2.23 -12.02
N ASP A 152 17.79 2.39 -10.82
CA ASP A 152 18.58 1.33 -10.19
C ASP A 152 17.64 0.26 -9.61
N LEU A 153 16.48 0.71 -9.11
CA LEU A 153 15.50 -0.09 -8.41
C LEU A 153 14.08 0.24 -8.90
N ILE A 154 13.23 -0.77 -9.01
CA ILE A 154 11.78 -0.60 -9.16
C ILE A 154 11.14 -1.10 -7.88
N LEU A 155 10.52 -0.22 -7.11
CA LEU A 155 9.85 -0.57 -5.87
C LEU A 155 8.35 -0.67 -6.09
N VAL A 156 7.78 -1.86 -5.86
CA VAL A 156 6.34 -2.07 -5.86
C VAL A 156 5.86 -2.20 -4.43
N THR A 157 5.04 -1.25 -3.97
CA THR A 157 4.46 -1.30 -2.62
C THR A 157 3.09 -1.97 -2.63
N GLU A 158 2.68 -2.56 -1.51
CA GLU A 158 1.31 -3.02 -1.29
C GLU A 158 0.32 -1.85 -1.34
N GLY A 159 -0.80 -2.05 -2.04
CA GLY A 159 -1.92 -1.12 -2.06
C GLY A 159 -2.85 -1.39 -0.91
N GLY A 160 -3.55 -0.37 -0.40
CA GLY A 160 -4.57 -0.53 0.64
C GLY A 160 -5.72 -1.52 0.33
N THR A 161 -5.78 -2.11 -0.87
CA THR A 161 -6.74 -3.14 -1.28
C THR A 161 -6.34 -4.52 -0.75
N LYS A 162 -7.25 -5.14 -0.01
CA LYS A 162 -7.10 -6.48 0.57
C LYS A 162 -6.67 -7.47 -0.51
N ALA A 163 -5.54 -8.14 -0.29
CA ALA A 163 -5.13 -9.30 -1.07
C ALA A 163 -6.31 -10.28 -1.24
N ILE A 164 -6.47 -10.84 -2.43
CA ILE A 164 -7.45 -11.89 -2.71
C ILE A 164 -7.20 -13.05 -1.72
N PRO A 165 -8.22 -13.61 -1.04
CA PRO A 165 -8.00 -14.60 0.00
C PRO A 165 -7.27 -15.87 -0.52
N PRO A 166 -6.45 -16.54 0.31
CA PRO A 166 -5.56 -17.63 -0.12
C PRO A 166 -6.24 -18.95 -0.50
N ARG A 167 -7.58 -19.07 -0.35
CA ARG A 167 -8.25 -20.38 -0.30
C ARG A 167 -8.23 -21.13 -1.64
N ASP A 168 -8.09 -20.41 -2.75
CA ASP A 168 -8.03 -21.00 -4.08
C ASP A 168 -6.60 -21.22 -4.61
N ARG A 169 -5.55 -20.85 -3.84
CA ARG A 169 -4.16 -20.82 -4.35
C ARG A 169 -3.29 -22.04 -4.07
N TYR A 170 -3.63 -22.86 -3.07
CA TYR A 170 -2.70 -23.90 -2.58
C TYR A 170 -3.19 -25.34 -2.76
N ASN A 171 -4.42 -25.54 -3.24
CA ASN A 171 -5.01 -26.87 -3.48
C ASN A 171 -5.34 -27.13 -4.95
N ILE A 172 -4.82 -26.33 -5.90
CA ILE A 172 -4.95 -26.66 -7.31
C ILE A 172 -3.83 -27.67 -7.63
N PRO A 173 -4.14 -28.97 -7.85
CA PRO A 173 -3.16 -29.88 -8.43
C PRO A 173 -2.67 -29.27 -9.75
N LEU A 174 -1.37 -29.39 -10.02
CA LEU A 174 -0.62 -28.84 -11.17
C LEU A 174 -1.12 -29.29 -12.57
N GLN A 175 -2.38 -29.69 -12.72
CA GLN A 175 -2.87 -30.53 -13.81
C GLN A 175 -4.03 -29.95 -14.64
N ASP A 176 -4.47 -28.70 -14.42
CA ASP A 176 -5.49 -28.09 -15.28
C ASP A 176 -4.94 -26.88 -16.08
N PRO A 177 -4.49 -27.10 -17.34
CA PRO A 177 -4.09 -26.01 -18.25
C PRO A 177 -5.28 -25.21 -18.81
N GLY A 178 -6.52 -25.59 -18.49
CA GLY A 178 -7.74 -24.97 -19.04
C GLY A 178 -8.40 -23.92 -18.14
N ASN A 179 -8.14 -23.95 -16.83
CA ASN A 179 -8.75 -23.02 -15.89
C ASN A 179 -7.80 -21.84 -15.66
N ARG A 180 -8.18 -20.66 -16.16
CA ARG A 180 -7.35 -19.44 -16.12
C ARG A 180 -7.70 -18.59 -14.90
N PRO A 181 -6.99 -18.67 -13.76
CA PRO A 181 -7.19 -17.77 -12.62
C PRO A 181 -6.72 -16.32 -12.87
N TRP A 182 -6.51 -15.91 -14.12
CA TRP A 182 -5.85 -14.66 -14.53
C TRP A 182 -6.66 -13.85 -15.55
N GLU A 183 -7.99 -13.86 -15.46
CA GLU A 183 -8.76 -12.74 -16.01
C GLU A 183 -8.60 -11.54 -15.06
N VAL A 184 -7.40 -10.95 -15.10
CA VAL A 184 -7.06 -9.72 -14.36
C VAL A 184 -7.84 -8.60 -15.02
N GLN A 185 -8.95 -8.20 -14.41
CA GLN A 185 -9.62 -6.95 -14.78
C GLN A 185 -8.62 -5.82 -14.52
N LEU A 186 -8.33 -5.02 -15.56
CA LEU A 186 -7.45 -3.83 -15.56
C LEU A 186 -8.01 -2.66 -14.70
N THR A 187 -8.78 -2.99 -13.67
CA THR A 187 -9.40 -2.11 -12.68
C THR A 187 -9.27 -2.70 -11.26
N ASP A 188 -8.66 -3.88 -11.13
CA ASP A 188 -8.45 -4.63 -9.89
C ASP A 188 -6.95 -4.62 -9.49
N PRO A 189 -6.63 -4.82 -8.19
CA PRO A 189 -5.25 -4.82 -7.69
C PRO A 189 -4.34 -5.75 -8.52
N GLY A 190 -3.44 -5.16 -9.31
CA GLY A 190 -2.60 -5.91 -10.26
C GLY A 190 -1.86 -5.06 -11.28
N ASP A 191 -2.39 -3.89 -11.64
CA ASP A 191 -1.78 -2.99 -12.63
C ASP A 191 -0.37 -2.56 -12.23
N ARG A 192 -0.12 -2.31 -10.93
CA ARG A 192 1.23 -1.97 -10.44
C ARG A 192 2.30 -3.01 -10.80
N LEU A 193 1.95 -4.30 -10.81
CA LEU A 193 2.90 -5.36 -11.16
C LEU A 193 3.15 -5.40 -12.67
N ILE A 194 2.11 -5.13 -13.46
CA ILE A 194 2.22 -4.99 -14.92
C ILE A 194 3.08 -3.78 -15.28
N HIS A 195 2.85 -2.63 -14.65
CA HIS A 195 3.65 -1.42 -14.86
C HIS A 195 5.10 -1.60 -14.42
N ALA A 196 5.34 -2.26 -13.27
CA ALA A 196 6.69 -2.58 -12.83
C ALA A 196 7.41 -3.53 -13.79
N ALA A 197 6.72 -4.56 -14.28
CA ALA A 197 7.26 -5.49 -15.27
C ALA A 197 7.54 -4.79 -16.61
N ALA A 198 6.66 -3.91 -17.08
CA ALA A 198 6.86 -3.12 -18.29
C ALA A 198 8.09 -2.21 -18.17
N ALA A 199 8.20 -1.46 -17.06
CA ALA A 199 9.36 -0.60 -16.79
C ALA A 199 10.66 -1.41 -16.70
N TRP A 200 10.63 -2.61 -16.12
CA TRP A 200 11.78 -3.51 -16.10
C TRP A 200 12.14 -3.99 -17.52
N GLN A 201 11.15 -4.40 -18.31
CA GLN A 201 11.36 -4.90 -19.67
C GLN A 201 11.95 -3.83 -20.60
N GLU A 202 11.56 -2.57 -20.44
CA GLU A 202 12.12 -1.43 -21.18
C GLU A 202 13.62 -1.23 -20.89
N GLN A 203 14.07 -1.50 -19.66
CA GLN A 203 15.44 -1.25 -19.22
C GLN A 203 16.36 -2.48 -19.28
N ARG A 204 15.79 -3.69 -19.42
CA ARG A 204 16.51 -4.96 -19.24
C ARG A 204 17.76 -5.13 -20.11
N ASN A 205 17.76 -4.54 -21.31
CA ASN A 205 18.85 -4.68 -22.28
C ASN A 205 20.03 -3.74 -21.98
N SER A 206 19.78 -2.63 -21.30
CA SER A 206 20.81 -1.60 -21.02
C SER A 206 21.33 -1.75 -19.60
N PHE A 207 20.41 -1.74 -18.64
CA PHE A 207 20.72 -1.78 -17.22
C PHE A 207 19.49 -2.33 -16.48
N PRO A 208 19.38 -3.66 -16.28
CA PRO A 208 18.19 -4.27 -15.70
C PRO A 208 18.06 -3.87 -14.23
N PRO A 209 17.00 -3.14 -13.83
CA PRO A 209 16.79 -2.77 -12.44
C PRO A 209 16.41 -3.97 -11.59
N ILE A 210 16.64 -3.88 -10.28
CA ILE A 210 16.10 -4.85 -9.32
C ILE A 210 14.68 -4.42 -8.94
N ILE A 211 13.74 -5.35 -9.02
CA ILE A 211 12.37 -5.16 -8.54
C ILE A 211 12.32 -5.53 -7.07
N ILE A 212 12.03 -4.55 -6.20
CA ILE A 212 11.72 -4.76 -4.80
C ILE A 212 10.21 -4.85 -4.66
N VAL A 213 9.70 -5.96 -4.10
CA VAL A 213 8.29 -6.10 -3.71
C VAL A 213 8.16 -5.93 -2.20
N SER A 214 7.32 -4.98 -1.76
CA SER A 214 7.17 -4.61 -0.35
C SER A 214 5.72 -4.77 0.11
N GLY A 215 5.50 -5.64 1.10
CA GLY A 215 4.17 -5.93 1.64
C GLY A 215 4.15 -7.07 2.64
N GLY A 216 3.65 -6.82 3.85
CA GLY A 216 3.77 -7.72 5.00
C GLY A 216 2.47 -8.22 5.60
N ARG A 217 1.32 -7.91 4.98
CA ARG A 217 0.02 -8.39 5.47
C ARG A 217 -0.32 -9.76 4.92
N SER A 218 0.12 -10.82 5.59
CA SER A 218 -0.46 -12.16 5.39
C SER A 218 -1.93 -12.17 5.84
N GLN A 219 -2.88 -12.54 4.97
CA GLN A 219 -4.22 -12.87 5.45
C GLN A 219 -4.13 -14.13 6.33
N PRO A 220 -4.63 -14.09 7.58
CA PRO A 220 -4.75 -15.31 8.38
C PRO A 220 -5.66 -16.30 7.65
N SER A 221 -5.31 -17.58 7.67
CA SER A 221 -6.22 -18.64 7.20
C SER A 221 -7.50 -18.62 8.02
N ARG A 222 -8.56 -19.26 7.50
CA ARG A 222 -9.85 -19.45 8.19
C ARG A 222 -9.71 -20.07 9.59
N ASN A 223 -8.61 -20.80 9.83
CA ASN A 223 -8.27 -21.41 11.13
C ASN A 223 -7.37 -20.53 12.03
N GLY A 224 -7.14 -19.26 11.68
CA GLY A 224 -6.31 -18.33 12.45
C GLY A 224 -4.80 -18.50 12.28
N SER A 225 -4.33 -19.60 11.68
CA SER A 225 -2.92 -19.81 11.35
C SER A 225 -2.55 -19.12 10.04
N ARG A 226 -1.35 -18.52 9.96
CA ARG A 226 -0.82 -18.00 8.69
C ARG A 226 -0.29 -19.17 7.85
N PRO A 227 -0.57 -19.22 6.54
CA PRO A 227 0.02 -20.23 5.67
C PRO A 227 1.55 -20.09 5.71
N ARG A 228 2.24 -21.19 6.01
CA ARG A 228 3.70 -21.26 6.01
C ARG A 228 4.18 -21.98 4.76
N ASN A 229 4.94 -21.29 3.92
CA ASN A 229 5.56 -21.87 2.72
C ASN A 229 6.87 -21.15 2.39
N TYR A 230 7.51 -21.51 1.28
CA TYR A 230 8.62 -20.74 0.72
C TYR A 230 8.11 -19.51 -0.04
N PRO A 231 8.91 -18.44 -0.11
CA PRO A 231 8.57 -17.21 -0.82
C PRO A 231 8.24 -17.44 -2.30
N CYS A 232 7.55 -16.47 -2.91
CA CYS A 232 7.25 -16.45 -4.34
C CYS A 232 6.54 -17.68 -4.90
N GLY A 233 5.82 -18.42 -4.05
CA GLY A 233 5.17 -19.68 -4.42
C GLY A 233 6.14 -20.77 -4.90
N ILE A 234 7.39 -20.74 -4.43
CA ILE A 234 8.33 -21.85 -4.59
C ILE A 234 7.69 -23.07 -3.93
N ALA A 235 7.44 -24.11 -4.74
CA ALA A 235 6.82 -25.32 -4.23
C ALA A 235 7.74 -26.02 -3.22
N PRO A 236 7.16 -26.59 -2.15
CA PRO A 236 7.96 -27.24 -1.12
C PRO A 236 8.62 -28.52 -1.62
N GLU A 237 9.56 -29.03 -0.83
CA GLU A 237 10.07 -30.38 -0.99
C GLU A 237 8.91 -31.39 -0.96
N VAL A 238 8.92 -32.34 -1.90
CA VAL A 238 7.93 -33.42 -2.02
C VAL A 238 8.71 -34.71 -2.13
N GLU A 239 8.43 -35.69 -1.26
CA GLU A 239 9.04 -37.01 -1.39
C GLU A 239 8.58 -37.65 -2.70
N ALA A 240 9.50 -38.32 -3.39
CA ALA A 240 9.18 -38.97 -4.64
C ALA A 240 8.18 -40.12 -4.38
N ASP A 241 6.98 -40.00 -4.92
CA ASP A 241 6.00 -41.07 -4.90
C ASP A 241 6.03 -41.79 -6.26
N ARG A 242 6.65 -42.96 -6.25
CA ARG A 242 6.79 -43.81 -7.44
C ARG A 242 5.47 -44.41 -7.89
N GLU A 243 4.49 -44.58 -7.00
CA GLU A 243 3.18 -45.13 -7.34
C GLU A 243 2.28 -44.07 -7.99
N ALA A 244 2.38 -42.81 -7.54
CA ALA A 244 1.65 -41.69 -8.10
C ALA A 244 2.31 -41.04 -9.33
N GLY A 245 3.52 -41.47 -9.71
CA GLY A 245 4.28 -40.88 -10.83
C GLY A 245 4.76 -39.45 -10.55
N ILE A 246 4.82 -39.05 -9.27
CA ILE A 246 5.23 -37.71 -8.86
C ILE A 246 6.74 -37.70 -8.68
N ALA A 247 7.46 -37.00 -9.57
CA ALA A 247 8.87 -36.73 -9.39
C ALA A 247 9.06 -35.92 -8.10
N GLY A 248 9.75 -36.52 -7.12
CA GLY A 248 10.03 -35.85 -5.85
C GLY A 248 10.90 -34.62 -6.07
N ARG A 249 10.62 -33.56 -5.32
CA ARG A 249 11.39 -32.31 -5.35
C ARG A 249 12.36 -32.30 -4.18
N SER A 250 13.66 -32.26 -4.47
CA SER A 250 14.70 -32.30 -3.44
C SER A 250 14.82 -30.96 -2.70
N LYS A 251 15.39 -30.99 -1.49
CA LYS A 251 15.66 -29.77 -0.70
C LYS A 251 16.68 -28.88 -1.41
N GLU A 252 17.60 -29.47 -2.15
CA GLU A 252 18.62 -28.79 -2.95
C GLU A 252 17.99 -28.01 -4.10
N GLU A 253 16.94 -28.54 -4.74
CA GLU A 253 16.22 -27.83 -5.81
C GLU A 253 15.46 -26.61 -5.26
N VAL A 254 14.81 -26.76 -4.09
CA VAL A 254 14.18 -25.62 -3.41
C VAL A 254 15.23 -24.58 -3.01
N ARG A 255 16.38 -25.02 -2.50
CA ARG A 255 17.50 -24.13 -2.13
C ARG A 255 18.06 -23.39 -3.34
N SER A 256 18.18 -24.04 -4.50
CA SER A 256 18.63 -23.41 -5.74
C SER A 256 17.67 -22.30 -6.16
N GLN A 257 16.36 -22.57 -6.17
CA GLN A 257 15.37 -21.55 -6.54
C GLN A 257 15.31 -20.39 -5.54
N LEU A 258 15.55 -20.64 -4.25
CA LEU A 258 15.68 -19.58 -3.25
C LEU A 258 16.95 -18.74 -3.45
N ALA A 259 18.05 -19.38 -3.84
CA ALA A 259 19.31 -18.70 -4.11
C ALA A 259 19.26 -17.87 -5.40
N ASP A 260 18.34 -18.18 -6.32
CA ASP A 260 18.10 -17.38 -7.52
C ASP A 260 17.45 -16.04 -7.22
N LEU A 261 16.83 -15.83 -6.05
CA LEU A 261 16.36 -14.52 -5.63
C LEU A 261 17.53 -13.53 -5.46
N VAL A 262 17.28 -12.24 -5.69
CA VAL A 262 18.29 -11.22 -5.36
C VAL A 262 18.53 -11.19 -3.86
N TYR A 263 17.45 -11.15 -3.09
CA TYR A 263 17.48 -11.10 -1.64
C TYR A 263 16.11 -11.35 -1.00
N ASP A 264 16.10 -12.05 0.12
CA ASP A 264 14.99 -12.11 1.05
C ASP A 264 15.53 -12.02 2.48
N MET A 265 15.04 -11.04 3.24
CA MET A 265 15.50 -10.77 4.60
C MET A 265 15.28 -11.95 5.56
N ARG A 266 14.28 -12.81 5.31
CA ARG A 266 14.01 -14.01 6.13
C ARG A 266 15.06 -15.11 5.93
N TYR A 267 15.77 -15.08 4.81
CA TYR A 267 16.74 -16.07 4.38
C TYR A 267 18.14 -15.46 4.29
N GLU A 268 18.46 -14.48 5.14
CA GLU A 268 19.72 -13.73 5.11
C GLU A 268 20.98 -14.61 5.04
N GLY A 269 20.99 -15.75 5.73
CA GLY A 269 22.09 -16.72 5.71
C GLY A 269 22.34 -17.40 4.36
N PHE A 270 21.39 -17.35 3.43
CA PHE A 270 21.52 -17.88 2.07
C PHE A 270 22.11 -16.89 1.08
N PHE A 271 22.22 -15.61 1.45
CA PHE A 271 22.76 -14.55 0.60
C PHE A 271 24.09 -14.03 1.17
N PRO A 272 25.21 -14.78 1.09
CA PRO A 272 26.51 -14.26 1.51
C PRO A 272 26.93 -13.07 0.64
N ALA A 273 27.80 -12.23 1.19
CA ALA A 273 28.40 -11.13 0.44
C ALA A 273 29.19 -11.71 -0.75
N ARG A 274 29.27 -10.98 -1.87
CA ARG A 274 29.95 -11.45 -3.09
C ARG A 274 31.40 -11.88 -2.82
N ASP A 275 32.08 -11.18 -1.91
CA ASP A 275 33.48 -11.44 -1.53
C ASP A 275 33.65 -12.64 -0.58
N GLU A 276 32.58 -13.06 0.11
CA GLU A 276 32.58 -14.30 0.89
C GLU A 276 32.43 -15.54 0.01
N VAL A 277 31.75 -15.43 -1.15
CA VAL A 277 31.56 -16.56 -2.08
C VAL A 277 32.91 -17.05 -2.60
N THR A 278 33.82 -16.14 -2.93
CA THR A 278 35.17 -16.48 -3.39
C THR A 278 36.01 -17.13 -2.28
N ARG A 279 35.75 -16.80 -1.01
CA ARG A 279 36.45 -17.36 0.16
C ARG A 279 35.89 -18.71 0.62
N ARG A 280 34.61 -19.00 0.34
CA ARG A 280 33.91 -20.24 0.75
C ARG A 280 33.89 -21.34 -0.33
N LEU A 281 34.36 -21.06 -1.54
CA LEU A 281 34.57 -22.10 -2.56
C LEU A 281 35.64 -23.15 -2.17
N THR A 282 36.36 -22.95 -1.07
CA THR A 282 37.37 -23.87 -0.53
C THR A 282 36.96 -24.63 0.75
N SER A 283 35.77 -24.38 1.31
CA SER A 283 35.30 -25.11 2.50
C SER A 283 33.79 -25.03 2.62
N ASP A 284 33.14 -26.18 2.63
CA ASP A 284 31.77 -26.46 3.06
C ASP A 284 30.89 -25.22 3.23
N LEU A 285 30.09 -24.94 2.19
CA LEU A 285 28.91 -24.07 2.32
C LEU A 285 28.23 -24.47 3.63
N PRO A 286 28.06 -23.55 4.59
CA PRO A 286 27.53 -23.92 5.88
C PRO A 286 26.24 -24.70 5.66
N SER A 287 26.02 -25.73 6.49
CA SER A 287 24.71 -26.32 6.73
C SER A 287 23.82 -25.22 7.33
N VAL A 288 23.54 -24.17 6.55
CA VAL A 288 22.63 -23.09 6.87
C VAL A 288 21.34 -23.79 7.25
N GLY A 289 20.85 -23.48 8.45
CA GLY A 289 19.84 -24.24 9.16
C GLY A 289 18.64 -24.63 8.29
N SER A 290 17.95 -25.69 8.73
CA SER A 290 16.76 -26.26 8.10
C SER A 290 15.96 -25.23 7.29
N LEU A 291 15.78 -25.48 5.99
CA LEU A 291 15.00 -24.65 5.07
C LEU A 291 13.62 -24.37 5.69
N ALA A 292 13.50 -23.25 6.42
CA ALA A 292 12.33 -23.02 7.25
C ALA A 292 11.24 -22.37 6.39
N LYS A 293 10.05 -22.97 6.43
CA LYS A 293 8.85 -22.37 5.83
C LYS A 293 8.45 -21.15 6.66
N THR A 294 8.23 -20.02 5.99
CA THR A 294 7.90 -18.74 6.63
C THR A 294 6.46 -18.36 6.35
N ASN A 295 5.92 -17.41 7.11
CA ASN A 295 4.58 -16.89 6.83
C ASN A 295 4.59 -16.18 5.47
N ILE A 296 3.63 -16.53 4.61
CA ILE A 296 3.49 -15.94 3.28
C ILE A 296 2.89 -14.54 3.39
N SER A 297 3.64 -13.55 2.91
CA SER A 297 3.32 -12.13 2.91
C SER A 297 2.71 -11.69 1.58
N THR A 298 2.18 -10.46 1.52
CA THR A 298 1.70 -9.89 0.23
C THR A 298 2.86 -9.75 -0.77
N ALA A 299 4.08 -9.47 -0.31
CA ALA A 299 5.26 -9.41 -1.17
C ALA A 299 5.57 -10.76 -1.84
N ASP A 300 5.33 -11.88 -1.14
CA ASP A 300 5.49 -13.23 -1.72
C ASP A 300 4.50 -13.47 -2.86
N ASP A 301 3.26 -13.03 -2.69
CA ASP A 301 2.23 -13.13 -3.72
C ASP A 301 2.57 -12.26 -4.94
N MET A 302 3.07 -11.04 -4.72
CA MET A 302 3.53 -10.16 -5.79
C MET A 302 4.68 -10.79 -6.58
N CYS A 303 5.66 -11.36 -5.87
CA CYS A 303 6.77 -12.07 -6.50
C CYS A 303 6.29 -13.28 -7.33
N TRP A 304 5.33 -14.04 -6.82
CA TRP A 304 4.73 -15.15 -7.55
C TRP A 304 4.07 -14.69 -8.86
N VAL A 305 3.36 -13.57 -8.86
CA VAL A 305 2.74 -13.01 -10.08
C VAL A 305 3.80 -12.54 -11.07
N LEU A 306 4.83 -11.82 -10.61
CA LEU A 306 5.90 -11.30 -11.47
C LEU A 306 6.68 -12.41 -12.19
N THR A 307 6.85 -13.57 -11.55
CA THR A 307 7.67 -14.67 -12.07
C THR A 307 6.92 -15.60 -13.03
N ARG A 308 5.60 -15.45 -13.14
CA ARG A 308 4.75 -16.28 -14.00
C ARG A 308 4.46 -15.60 -15.34
N PRO A 309 4.14 -16.37 -16.39
CA PRO A 309 3.57 -15.82 -17.61
C PRO A 309 2.30 -15.00 -17.29
N PRO A 310 2.09 -13.85 -17.94
CA PRO A 310 2.88 -13.30 -19.06
C PRO A 310 4.10 -12.46 -18.65
N LEU A 311 4.27 -12.11 -17.37
CA LEU A 311 5.30 -11.15 -16.93
C LEU A 311 6.71 -11.73 -16.95
N SER A 312 6.86 -13.01 -16.55
CA SER A 312 8.07 -13.83 -16.68
C SER A 312 9.36 -13.14 -16.23
N ILE A 313 9.29 -12.36 -15.15
CA ILE A 313 10.46 -11.70 -14.56
C ILE A 313 11.31 -12.77 -13.83
N PRO A 314 12.62 -12.88 -14.13
CA PRO A 314 13.47 -13.85 -13.45
C PRO A 314 13.63 -13.53 -11.95
N PHE A 315 13.70 -14.58 -11.11
CA PHE A 315 13.96 -14.44 -9.67
C PHE A 315 15.22 -13.62 -9.37
N SER A 316 16.22 -13.70 -10.24
CA SER A 316 17.50 -12.99 -10.13
C SER A 316 17.41 -11.47 -10.23
N TYR A 317 16.21 -10.93 -10.44
CA TYR A 317 15.94 -9.50 -10.41
C TYR A 317 14.91 -9.11 -9.35
N ILE A 318 14.49 -10.03 -8.47
CA ILE A 318 13.46 -9.76 -7.46
C ILE A 318 14.07 -9.82 -6.05
N ALA A 319 13.84 -8.78 -5.27
CA ALA A 319 14.11 -8.72 -3.84
C ALA A 319 12.80 -8.55 -3.05
N ILE A 320 12.69 -9.21 -1.90
CA ILE A 320 11.44 -9.28 -1.13
C ILE A 320 11.60 -8.55 0.20
N GLU A 321 10.66 -7.64 0.48
CA GLU A 321 10.48 -7.00 1.77
C GLU A 321 9.12 -7.43 2.38
N PRO A 322 9.09 -8.40 3.32
CA PRO A 322 7.86 -9.04 3.77
C PRO A 322 7.29 -8.46 5.06
N ASN A 323 7.82 -7.35 5.60
CA ASN A 323 7.48 -6.84 6.93
C ASN A 323 6.65 -5.55 6.92
N SER A 324 6.32 -5.02 5.74
CA SER A 324 5.59 -3.75 5.63
C SER A 324 4.11 -3.85 5.91
N SER A 325 3.63 -3.16 6.96
CA SER A 325 2.20 -3.07 7.25
C SER A 325 1.53 -1.77 6.79
N ASN A 326 2.33 -0.76 6.44
CA ASN A 326 1.91 0.56 5.95
C ASN A 326 3.07 1.22 5.17
N ILE A 327 2.80 2.36 4.52
CA ILE A 327 3.79 3.10 3.72
C ILE A 327 5.01 3.52 4.53
N ARG A 328 4.85 4.01 5.76
CA ARG A 328 5.97 4.44 6.60
C ARG A 328 6.93 3.28 6.88
N ARG A 329 6.39 2.13 7.31
CA ARG A 329 7.18 0.92 7.54
C ARG A 329 7.80 0.40 6.25
N SER A 330 7.10 0.52 5.13
CA SER A 330 7.68 0.23 3.81
C SER A 330 8.90 1.09 3.53
N VAL A 331 8.83 2.40 3.80
CA VAL A 331 10.00 3.27 3.64
C VAL A 331 11.18 2.81 4.50
N LEU A 332 10.94 2.55 5.79
CA LEU A 332 12.00 2.15 6.73
C LEU A 332 12.60 0.78 6.38
N ASN A 333 11.76 -0.22 6.13
CA ASN A 333 12.20 -1.57 5.80
C ASN A 333 12.89 -1.62 4.43
N VAL A 334 12.41 -0.84 3.45
CA VAL A 334 13.05 -0.75 2.14
C VAL A 334 14.39 -0.03 2.25
N LYS A 335 14.50 1.03 3.05
CA LYS A 335 15.79 1.71 3.33
C LYS A 335 16.79 0.75 3.95
N GLU A 336 16.36 -0.06 4.92
CA GLU A 336 17.18 -1.11 5.50
C GLU A 336 17.58 -2.17 4.46
N LEU A 337 16.62 -2.65 3.65
CA LEU A 337 16.88 -3.61 2.58
C LEU A 337 17.90 -3.09 1.56
N ILE A 338 17.77 -1.84 1.12
CA ILE A 338 18.70 -1.20 0.18
C ILE A 338 20.10 -1.13 0.78
N THR A 339 20.20 -0.79 2.07
CA THR A 339 21.49 -0.78 2.80
C THR A 339 22.13 -2.16 2.78
N ARG A 340 21.35 -3.20 3.11
CA ARG A 340 21.82 -4.60 3.07
C ARG A 340 22.21 -5.06 1.66
N LEU A 341 21.48 -4.64 0.62
CA LEU A 341 21.83 -4.93 -0.77
C LEU A 341 23.14 -4.26 -1.19
N LYS A 342 23.38 -3.03 -0.72
CA LYS A 342 24.62 -2.28 -0.95
C LYS A 342 25.80 -2.96 -0.26
N ASP A 343 25.67 -3.30 1.01
CA ASP A 343 26.71 -3.99 1.80
C ASP A 343 27.10 -5.34 1.19
N LYS A 344 26.14 -6.04 0.57
CA LYS A 344 26.36 -7.32 -0.12
C LYS A 344 26.80 -7.18 -1.58
N ASN A 345 26.99 -5.96 -2.07
CA ASN A 345 27.34 -5.64 -3.46
C ASN A 345 26.37 -6.29 -4.48
N ARG A 346 25.06 -6.22 -4.18
CA ARG A 346 23.96 -6.79 -4.98
C ARG A 346 23.20 -5.76 -5.80
N LEU A 347 23.43 -4.46 -5.56
CA LEU A 347 22.87 -3.41 -6.40
C LEU A 347 23.55 -3.43 -7.78
N ALA A 348 22.78 -3.12 -8.82
CA ALA A 348 23.30 -3.04 -10.17
C ALA A 348 24.39 -1.95 -10.31
N ASN A 349 24.31 -0.87 -9.52
CA ASN A 349 25.34 0.17 -9.41
C ASN A 349 25.74 0.41 -7.94
N PRO A 350 26.71 -0.35 -7.40
CA PRO A 350 27.10 -0.27 -5.99
C PRO A 350 27.83 1.02 -5.61
N ASN A 351 28.45 1.70 -6.59
CA ASN A 351 29.22 2.92 -6.38
C ASN A 351 28.32 4.15 -6.19
N ARG A 352 27.03 4.04 -6.51
CA ARG A 352 26.09 5.13 -6.35
C ARG A 352 25.71 5.26 -4.87
N GLU A 353 25.84 6.48 -4.33
CA GLU A 353 25.52 6.73 -2.93
C GLU A 353 24.03 6.49 -2.65
N ASN A 354 23.18 7.07 -3.51
CA ASN A 354 21.71 6.96 -3.45
C ASN A 354 21.17 6.38 -4.77
N PRO A 355 20.66 5.13 -4.77
CA PRO A 355 20.03 4.54 -5.95
C PRO A 355 18.74 5.29 -6.29
N THR A 356 18.49 5.53 -7.58
CA THR A 356 17.21 6.08 -8.03
C THR A 356 16.18 4.97 -8.11
N ILE A 357 15.04 5.20 -7.46
CA ILE A 357 13.98 4.20 -7.28
C ILE A 357 12.74 4.66 -8.05
N LEU A 358 12.25 3.83 -8.96
CA LEU A 358 10.90 3.97 -9.50
C LEU A 358 9.90 3.44 -8.46
N LEU A 359 9.16 4.33 -7.81
CA LEU A 359 8.19 3.98 -6.77
C LEU A 359 6.81 3.73 -7.40
N VAL A 360 6.48 2.48 -7.66
CA VAL A 360 5.20 2.04 -8.21
C VAL A 360 4.22 1.75 -7.07
N THR A 361 3.13 2.52 -7.00
CA THR A 361 2.11 2.40 -5.95
C THR A 361 0.74 2.83 -6.45
N SER A 362 -0.31 2.68 -5.62
CA SER A 362 -1.66 3.14 -6.00
C SER A 362 -1.67 4.65 -6.21
N ALA A 363 -2.36 5.10 -7.25
CA ALA A 363 -2.49 6.50 -7.62
C ALA A 363 -3.00 7.35 -6.46
N ILE A 364 -3.94 6.82 -5.67
CA ILE A 364 -4.50 7.50 -4.51
C ILE A 364 -3.46 7.68 -3.39
N GLU A 365 -2.56 6.70 -3.19
CA GLU A 365 -1.55 6.69 -2.14
C GLU A 365 -0.22 7.33 -2.57
N THR A 366 -0.08 7.67 -3.86
CA THR A 366 1.19 8.07 -4.48
C THR A 366 1.80 9.31 -3.84
N SER A 367 1.02 10.35 -3.54
CA SER A 367 1.55 11.55 -2.88
C SER A 367 2.14 11.24 -1.52
N ARG A 368 1.43 10.48 -0.69
CA ARG A 368 1.91 10.09 0.65
C ARG A 368 3.13 9.19 0.55
N ALA A 369 3.13 8.23 -0.36
CA ALA A 369 4.28 7.37 -0.61
C ALA A 369 5.50 8.20 -0.98
N TYR A 370 5.41 8.98 -2.05
CA TYR A 370 6.48 9.84 -2.54
C TYR A 370 7.08 10.70 -1.42
N LEU A 371 6.25 11.46 -0.71
CA LEU A 371 6.72 12.37 0.34
C LEU A 371 7.34 11.61 1.52
N SER A 372 6.80 10.45 1.90
CA SER A 372 7.37 9.63 2.99
C SER A 372 8.75 9.09 2.60
N PHE A 373 8.92 8.60 1.37
CA PHE A 373 10.21 8.12 0.87
C PHE A 373 11.24 9.25 0.78
N ARG A 374 10.82 10.42 0.29
CA ARG A 374 11.68 11.61 0.23
C ARG A 374 12.10 12.11 1.61
N HIS A 375 11.19 12.11 2.58
CA HIS A 375 11.49 12.48 3.97
C HIS A 375 12.61 11.63 4.56
N GLU A 376 12.65 10.33 4.24
CA GLU A 376 13.70 9.41 4.69
C GLU A 376 15.00 9.48 3.87
N GLY A 377 15.10 10.42 2.92
CA GLY A 377 16.29 10.67 2.11
C GLY A 377 16.44 9.74 0.90
N LEU A 378 15.40 8.97 0.55
CA LEU A 378 15.46 8.08 -0.62
C LEU A 378 15.16 8.85 -1.92
N ASP A 379 15.93 8.55 -2.97
CA ASP A 379 15.72 9.17 -4.27
C ASP A 379 14.65 8.42 -5.08
N VAL A 380 13.39 8.79 -4.84
CA VAL A 380 12.23 8.18 -5.51
C VAL A 380 11.67 9.04 -6.63
N VAL A 381 11.31 8.38 -7.73
CA VAL A 381 10.44 8.89 -8.79
C VAL A 381 9.12 8.15 -8.68
N PRO A 382 8.02 8.81 -8.27
CA PRO A 382 6.74 8.13 -8.13
C PRO A 382 6.17 7.76 -9.49
N TYR A 383 5.51 6.61 -9.53
CA TYR A 383 4.81 6.07 -10.67
C TYR A 383 3.42 5.60 -10.22
N PRO A 384 2.41 6.49 -10.30
CA PRO A 384 1.04 6.15 -9.92
C PRO A 384 0.47 5.06 -10.84
N ALA A 385 -0.02 3.99 -10.22
CA ALA A 385 -0.68 2.83 -10.85
C ALA A 385 -2.01 2.53 -10.13
N ASP A 386 -2.74 1.48 -10.50
CA ASP A 386 -4.02 1.08 -9.88
C ASP A 386 -4.99 2.26 -9.75
N TYR A 387 -5.27 2.93 -10.87
CA TYR A 387 -6.24 4.02 -10.92
C TYR A 387 -7.65 3.48 -10.73
N LEU A 388 -8.40 4.09 -9.81
CA LEU A 388 -9.80 3.75 -9.52
C LEU A 388 -10.76 4.42 -10.51
N VAL A 389 -10.28 5.47 -11.19
CA VAL A 389 -10.98 6.12 -12.30
C VAL A 389 -10.03 6.15 -13.48
N ASN A 390 -10.48 5.61 -14.62
CA ASN A 390 -9.71 5.63 -15.85
C ASN A 390 -9.23 7.06 -16.16
N PRO A 391 -7.91 7.33 -16.25
CA PRO A 391 -7.37 8.66 -16.51
C PRO A 391 -7.92 9.32 -17.77
N ALA A 392 -8.32 8.54 -18.77
CA ALA A 392 -8.92 9.04 -20.01
C ALA A 392 -10.35 9.58 -19.82
N GLU A 393 -11.06 9.09 -18.81
CA GLU A 393 -12.50 9.31 -18.57
C GLU A 393 -12.78 10.14 -17.32
N ARG A 394 -11.76 10.76 -16.71
CA ARG A 394 -11.95 11.51 -15.47
C ARG A 394 -12.86 12.72 -15.69
N PRO A 395 -13.79 12.98 -14.76
CA PRO A 395 -14.59 14.19 -14.77
C PRO A 395 -13.78 15.44 -14.36
N TRP A 396 -12.64 15.25 -13.69
CA TRP A 396 -11.75 16.31 -13.21
C TRP A 396 -10.28 15.86 -13.13
N PRO A 397 -9.28 16.75 -13.33
CA PRO A 397 -9.41 18.13 -13.80
C PRO A 397 -9.83 18.16 -15.27
N VAL A 398 -10.58 19.19 -15.65
CA VAL A 398 -10.90 19.46 -17.05
C VAL A 398 -9.56 19.62 -17.78
N LYS A 399 -9.28 18.75 -18.75
CA LYS A 399 -8.02 18.77 -19.52
C LYS A 399 -7.80 20.18 -20.08
N ASP A 400 -6.53 20.60 -20.13
CA ASP A 400 -6.15 21.96 -20.52
C ASP A 400 -6.84 22.38 -21.82
N GLY A 401 -7.68 23.41 -21.70
CA GLY A 401 -8.53 23.95 -22.75
C GLY A 401 -10.02 23.73 -22.47
N PHE A 402 -10.78 24.82 -22.38
CA PHE A 402 -12.25 24.87 -22.37
C PHE A 402 -12.95 24.11 -23.53
N LYS A 403 -12.19 23.45 -24.42
CA LYS A 403 -12.65 22.62 -25.53
C LYS A 403 -12.89 21.16 -25.14
N ALA A 404 -12.36 20.69 -23.99
CA ALA A 404 -12.70 19.37 -23.49
C ALA A 404 -14.15 19.42 -22.95
N LYS A 405 -15.09 18.81 -23.70
CA LYS A 405 -16.48 18.69 -23.22
C LYS A 405 -16.45 17.91 -21.90
N PRO A 406 -17.13 18.39 -20.84
CA PRO A 406 -17.22 17.65 -19.59
C PRO A 406 -17.80 16.26 -19.92
N PHE A 407 -17.04 15.23 -19.60
CA PHE A 407 -17.46 13.86 -19.82
C PHE A 407 -18.43 13.49 -18.71
N ILE A 408 -19.73 13.59 -18.99
CA ILE A 408 -20.79 13.23 -18.05
C ILE A 408 -21.36 11.88 -18.49
N LYS A 409 -21.13 10.85 -17.68
CA LYS A 409 -21.76 9.53 -17.87
C LYS A 409 -23.16 9.53 -17.26
N LEU A 410 -24.08 8.79 -17.86
CA LEU A 410 -25.39 8.54 -17.23
C LEU A 410 -25.23 7.90 -15.85
N ASP A 411 -24.20 7.06 -15.71
CA ASP A 411 -23.89 6.37 -14.46
C ASP A 411 -23.58 7.31 -13.30
N TYR A 412 -23.17 8.55 -13.55
CA TYR A 412 -22.87 9.54 -12.52
C TYR A 412 -24.09 9.97 -11.71
N PHE A 413 -25.30 9.78 -12.25
CA PHE A 413 -26.54 10.09 -11.54
C PHE A 413 -27.03 8.93 -10.65
N PHE A 414 -26.47 7.73 -10.81
CA PHE A 414 -26.83 6.58 -9.99
C PHE A 414 -26.05 6.52 -8.68
N PHE A 415 -26.61 5.78 -7.73
CA PHE A 415 -26.02 5.53 -6.43
C PHE A 415 -25.57 4.07 -6.34
N SER A 416 -24.37 3.82 -5.83
CA SER A 416 -23.83 2.47 -5.70
C SER A 416 -23.02 2.28 -4.42
N ALA A 417 -22.91 1.01 -3.98
CA ALA A 417 -22.04 0.65 -2.87
C ALA A 417 -20.55 0.82 -3.22
N GLU A 418 -20.20 0.65 -4.49
CA GLU A 418 -18.83 0.87 -4.99
C GLU A 418 -18.45 2.35 -4.89
N ALA A 419 -19.35 3.27 -5.25
CA ALA A 419 -19.13 4.70 -5.08
C ALA A 419 -18.94 5.09 -3.61
N PHE A 420 -19.72 4.50 -2.71
CA PHE A 420 -19.49 4.69 -1.28
C PHE A 420 -18.10 4.22 -0.85
N TYR A 421 -17.66 3.04 -1.31
CA TYR A 421 -16.33 2.51 -1.03
C TYR A 421 -15.22 3.43 -1.58
N LYS A 422 -15.34 3.90 -2.82
CA LYS A 422 -14.43 4.87 -3.46
C LYS A 422 -14.35 6.17 -2.67
N SER A 423 -15.50 6.75 -2.31
CA SER A 423 -15.60 7.97 -1.51
C SER A 423 -14.95 7.79 -0.13
N GLU A 424 -15.21 6.66 0.54
CA GLU A 424 -14.60 6.34 1.83
C GLU A 424 -13.08 6.19 1.69
N LEU A 425 -12.58 5.52 0.64
CA LEU A 425 -11.14 5.37 0.42
C LEU A 425 -10.45 6.73 0.18
N ALA A 426 -11.01 7.57 -0.69
CA ALA A 426 -10.52 8.92 -0.95
C ALA A 426 -10.53 9.79 0.32
N TRP A 427 -11.60 9.70 1.12
CA TRP A 427 -11.69 10.39 2.40
C TRP A 427 -10.64 9.91 3.40
N GLN A 428 -10.41 8.61 3.48
CA GLN A 428 -9.40 8.04 4.36
C GLN A 428 -8.00 8.49 3.97
N GLU A 429 -7.70 8.56 2.67
CA GLU A 429 -6.42 9.05 2.21
C GLU A 429 -6.26 10.56 2.47
N MET A 430 -7.29 11.36 2.21
CA MET A 430 -7.30 12.79 2.57
C MET A 430 -7.00 13.00 4.06
N LYS A 431 -7.64 12.24 4.95
CA LYS A 431 -7.36 12.30 6.39
C LYS A 431 -5.92 11.94 6.72
N ARG A 432 -5.37 10.90 6.07
CA ARG A 432 -3.96 10.50 6.29
C ARG A 432 -3.02 11.61 5.84
N LEU A 433 -3.27 12.25 4.70
CA LEU A 433 -2.50 13.40 4.23
C LEU A 433 -2.55 14.56 5.23
N ILE A 434 -3.74 14.90 5.74
CA ILE A 434 -3.91 15.93 6.77
C ILE A 434 -3.12 15.56 8.03
N LEU A 435 -3.23 14.32 8.53
CA LEU A 435 -2.53 13.88 9.74
C LEU A 435 -1.00 13.92 9.56
N TYR A 436 -0.49 13.50 8.40
CA TYR A 436 0.94 13.56 8.11
C TYR A 436 1.44 15.00 7.99
N THR A 437 0.62 15.89 7.41
CA THR A 437 0.92 17.32 7.32
C THR A 437 0.96 17.96 8.72
N LEU A 438 -0.04 17.67 9.57
CA LEU A 438 -0.09 18.18 10.95
C LEU A 438 1.06 17.67 11.82
N ARG A 439 1.63 16.50 11.48
CA ARG A 439 2.85 15.99 12.13
C ARG A 439 4.14 16.58 11.57
N PHE A 440 4.04 17.51 10.62
CA PHE A 440 5.17 18.08 9.88
C PHE A 440 6.02 17.01 9.15
N TRP A 441 5.42 15.84 8.86
CA TRP A 441 6.10 14.79 8.10
C TRP A 441 6.04 15.05 6.60
N MET A 442 5.05 15.83 6.16
CA MET A 442 4.86 16.18 4.76
C MET A 442 4.50 17.67 4.66
N GLN A 443 5.01 18.34 3.64
CA GLN A 443 4.43 19.62 3.23
C GLN A 443 3.03 19.35 2.66
N PRO A 444 2.04 20.23 2.91
CA PRO A 444 0.69 20.02 2.43
C PRO A 444 0.69 19.86 0.90
N PRO A 445 0.22 18.73 0.34
CA PRO A 445 0.21 18.49 -1.09
C PRO A 445 -0.86 19.34 -1.83
N ILE A 446 -1.52 20.26 -1.12
CA ILE A 446 -2.79 20.89 -1.55
C ILE A 446 -2.54 22.13 -2.42
N THR A 447 -1.33 22.66 -2.44
CA THR A 447 -1.00 23.78 -3.34
C THR A 447 -0.37 23.23 -4.61
N ASP A 448 -1.11 23.33 -5.72
CA ASP A 448 -0.49 23.24 -7.04
C ASP A 448 0.61 24.31 -7.11
N GLU A 449 1.86 23.86 -7.17
CA GLU A 449 3.02 24.76 -7.26
C GLU A 449 3.29 25.22 -8.69
N ALA A 450 2.59 24.66 -9.69
CA ALA A 450 2.73 25.07 -11.08
C ALA A 450 2.59 26.59 -11.33
N PRO A 451 1.69 27.34 -10.64
CA PRO A 451 1.57 28.79 -10.82
C PRO A 451 2.70 29.61 -10.17
N TYR A 452 3.42 29.04 -9.20
CA TYR A 452 4.46 29.75 -8.44
C TYR A 452 5.87 29.55 -9.01
N LEU A 453 5.99 28.75 -10.07
CA LEU A 453 7.26 28.51 -10.75
C LEU A 453 7.39 29.46 -11.95
N PRO A 454 8.58 30.04 -12.17
CA PRO A 454 8.80 30.91 -13.32
C PRO A 454 8.52 30.11 -14.59
N ALA A 455 7.64 30.64 -15.46
CA ALA A 455 7.35 30.04 -16.75
C ALA A 455 8.68 29.72 -17.45
N GLN A 456 8.86 28.48 -17.88
CA GLN A 456 9.97 28.13 -18.77
C GLN A 456 9.91 29.09 -19.94
N ARG A 457 10.87 30.01 -20.02
CA ARG A 457 11.04 30.85 -21.20
C ARG A 457 11.29 29.88 -22.33
N SER A 458 10.32 29.74 -23.23
CA SER A 458 10.50 29.06 -24.49
C SER A 458 11.71 29.68 -25.19
N SER A 459 12.82 28.96 -25.19
CA SER A 459 14.02 29.28 -25.95
C SER A 459 13.82 28.98 -27.41
#